data_AF-S8DJN5-F1
#
_entry.id   AF-S8DJN5-F1
#
_cell.length_a   1.000
_cell.length_b   1.000
_cell.length_c   1.000
_cell.angle_alpha   90.00
_cell.angle_beta   90.00
_cell.angle_gamma   90.00
#
_symmetry.space_group_name_H-M   'P 1'
#
loop_
_entity.id
_entity.type
_entity.pdbx_description
1 polymer ?
#
loop_
_entity_poly.entity_id
_entity_poly.type
_entity_poly.pdbx_seq_one_letter_code
_entity_poly.pdbx_strand_id
1 'polypeptide(L)'
;MWTGHWWHAVQSLLPVGAAVAPVIIAMDKTQLTQFSGNKSAYPIYMTLGNIPRSLRRKPSEHACILIGYLSCDKISSEGISERKHRALVHQLFHVSVRMILDPLVKAGKEGIEVTSGDGTVRQVHPILAAIRHPRRCVPRVAEQA
;
A
#
# COMPACT_ATOMS: atom_id res chain seq x y z
N MET A 1 5.32 2.81 15.57
CA MET A 1 5.38 1.37 15.24
C MET A 1 6.81 0.87 15.48
N TRP A 2 7.31 1.03 16.71
CA TRP A 2 8.70 0.70 17.09
C TRP A 2 8.74 -0.43 18.13
N THR A 3 7.61 -0.72 18.76
CA THR A 3 7.41 -1.91 19.55
C THR A 3 7.23 -3.09 18.59
N GLY A 4 8.32 -3.81 18.31
CA GLY A 4 8.31 -5.07 17.53
C GLY A 4 7.39 -6.16 18.11
N HIS A 5 6.71 -5.90 19.23
CA HIS A 5 5.70 -6.75 19.85
C HIS A 5 4.67 -7.31 18.87
N TRP A 6 4.11 -6.49 17.98
CA TRP A 6 3.16 -7.00 16.96
C TRP A 6 3.84 -8.00 16.02
N TRP A 7 5.06 -7.69 15.57
CA TRP A 7 5.83 -8.60 14.72
C TRP A 7 6.06 -9.93 15.44
N HIS A 8 6.57 -9.89 16.68
CA HIS A 8 6.85 -11.09 17.45
C HIS A 8 5.60 -11.93 17.71
N ALA A 9 4.47 -11.27 18.03
CA ALA A 9 3.20 -11.95 18.22
C ALA A 9 2.75 -12.68 16.94
N VAL A 10 2.79 -12.01 15.78
CA VAL A 10 2.40 -12.62 14.51
C VAL A 10 3.37 -13.72 14.09
N GLN A 11 4.67 -13.51 14.26
CA GLN A 11 5.71 -14.49 13.97
C GLN A 11 5.56 -15.77 14.80
N SER A 12 5.06 -15.66 16.04
CA SER A 12 4.82 -16.80 16.92
C SER A 12 3.65 -17.69 16.48
N LEU A 13 2.77 -17.18 15.60
CA LEU A 13 1.64 -17.93 15.06
C LEU A 13 1.99 -18.69 13.77
N LEU A 14 3.17 -18.44 13.19
CA LEU A 14 3.60 -19.08 11.95
C LEU A 14 4.36 -20.39 12.21
N PRO A 15 4.39 -21.32 11.24
CA PRO A 15 5.19 -22.53 11.33
C PRO A 15 6.68 -22.23 11.55
N VAL A 16 7.36 -23.16 12.21
CA VAL A 16 8.82 -23.07 12.41
C VAL A 16 9.52 -22.97 11.06
N GLY A 17 10.41 -21.98 10.93
CA GLY A 17 11.15 -21.71 9.69
C GLY A 17 10.47 -20.72 8.73
N ALA A 18 9.20 -20.36 8.95
CA ALA A 18 8.53 -19.30 8.21
C ALA A 18 8.88 -17.91 8.76
N ALA A 19 8.80 -16.87 7.93
CA ALA A 19 9.10 -15.49 8.30
C ALA A 19 7.94 -14.54 7.97
N VAL A 20 7.65 -13.59 8.86
CA VAL A 20 6.73 -12.49 8.58
C VAL A 20 7.42 -11.44 7.69
N ALA A 21 6.74 -10.97 6.65
CA ALA A 21 7.12 -9.76 5.92
C ALA A 21 6.01 -8.70 6.10
N PRO A 22 6.18 -7.71 6.99
CA PRO A 22 5.16 -6.69 7.16
C PRO A 22 5.10 -5.84 5.91
N VAL A 23 3.90 -5.66 5.39
CA VAL A 23 3.64 -4.80 4.25
C VAL A 23 2.99 -3.52 4.74
N ILE A 24 3.51 -2.39 4.27
CA ILE A 24 2.97 -1.06 4.50
C ILE A 24 2.47 -0.53 3.16
N ILE A 25 1.20 -0.17 3.12
CA ILE A 25 0.60 0.47 1.95
C ILE A 25 0.57 1.97 2.18
N ALA A 26 1.01 2.75 1.20
CA ALA A 26 0.93 4.20 1.22
C ALA A 26 0.12 4.68 0.01
N MET A 27 -0.83 5.58 0.23
CA MET A 27 -1.65 6.15 -0.84
C MET A 27 -1.65 7.65 -0.71
N ASP A 28 -1.15 8.37 -1.72
CA ASP A 28 -1.20 9.83 -1.77
C ASP A 28 -1.92 10.29 -3.03
N LYS A 29 -2.64 11.41 -2.96
CA LYS A 29 -3.30 11.96 -4.15
C LYS A 29 -2.24 12.64 -4.99
N THR A 30 -2.06 12.22 -6.23
CA THR A 30 -1.17 12.89 -7.17
C THR A 30 -1.97 13.44 -8.35
N GLN A 31 -1.54 14.59 -8.85
CA GLN A 31 -2.05 15.13 -10.11
C GLN A 31 -1.27 14.46 -11.24
N LEU A 32 -1.97 13.82 -12.18
CA LEU A 32 -1.35 13.12 -13.30
C LEU A 32 -1.01 14.08 -14.45
N THR A 33 -1.76 15.17 -14.62
CA THR A 33 -1.49 16.21 -15.63
C THR A 33 -1.76 17.61 -15.05
N GLN A 34 -0.81 18.56 -15.22
CA GLN A 34 -0.99 19.97 -14.82
C GLN A 34 -1.57 20.85 -15.94
N PHE A 35 -1.41 20.47 -17.22
CA PHE A 35 -1.66 21.37 -18.35
C PHE A 35 -2.78 20.94 -19.33
N SER A 36 -3.26 19.70 -19.29
CA SER A 36 -4.48 19.31 -20.03
C SER A 36 -5.24 18.17 -19.32
N GLY A 37 -6.48 18.47 -18.91
CA GLY A 37 -7.45 17.45 -18.49
C GLY A 37 -7.70 17.24 -16.99
N ASN A 38 -7.02 17.94 -16.07
CA ASN A 38 -7.24 17.86 -14.61
C ASN A 38 -7.46 16.42 -14.08
N LYS A 39 -6.70 15.46 -14.61
CA LYS A 39 -6.80 14.06 -14.20
C LYS A 39 -5.98 13.87 -12.94
N SER A 40 -6.63 13.37 -11.89
CA SER A 40 -5.96 13.00 -10.64
C SER A 40 -6.17 11.52 -10.37
N ALA A 41 -5.20 10.91 -9.71
CA ALA A 41 -5.30 9.53 -9.26
C ALA A 41 -4.71 9.42 -7.86
N TYR A 42 -5.06 8.35 -7.16
CA TYR A 42 -4.32 7.94 -5.97
C TYR A 42 -3.40 6.78 -6.34
N PRO A 43 -2.11 7.02 -6.62
CA PRO A 43 -1.13 5.94 -6.62
C PRO A 43 -1.14 5.20 -5.29
N ILE A 44 -1.17 3.87 -5.38
CA ILE A 44 -1.00 2.96 -4.26
C ILE A 44 0.43 2.44 -4.32
N TYR A 45 1.19 2.74 -3.28
CA TYR A 45 2.53 2.24 -3.09
C TYR A 45 2.58 1.16 -2.02
N MET A 46 3.51 0.23 -2.17
CA MET A 46 3.82 -0.83 -1.22
C MET A 46 5.29 -0.75 -0.80
N THR A 47 5.56 -0.92 0.49
CA THR A 47 6.91 -1.02 1.06
C THR A 47 6.92 -2.04 2.18
N LEU A 48 8.08 -2.61 2.50
CA LEU A 48 8.21 -3.57 3.60
C LEU A 48 8.54 -2.86 4.92
N GLY A 49 7.89 -3.29 6.00
CA GLY A 49 8.03 -2.73 7.33
C GLY A 49 9.36 -3.06 8.01
N ASN A 50 10.06 -4.10 7.55
CA ASN A 50 11.42 -4.45 8.00
C ASN A 50 12.49 -3.50 7.45
N ILE A 51 12.20 -2.73 6.40
CA ILE A 51 13.16 -1.76 5.86
C ILE A 51 13.21 -0.52 6.77
N PRO A 52 14.41 -0.11 7.23
CA PRO A 52 14.59 1.11 8.01
C PRO A 52 13.91 2.31 7.38
N ARG A 53 13.28 3.14 8.22
CA ARG A 53 12.56 4.34 7.77
C ARG A 53 13.45 5.30 6.96
N SER A 54 14.73 5.39 7.30
CA SER A 54 15.71 6.20 6.57
C SER A 54 15.86 5.74 5.12
N LEU A 55 15.95 4.43 4.89
CA LEU A 55 16.04 3.83 3.55
C LEU A 55 14.71 3.95 2.79
N ARG A 56 13.57 3.68 3.44
CA ARG A 56 12.24 3.82 2.81
C ARG A 56 11.93 5.21 2.29
N ARG A 57 12.56 6.26 2.84
CA ARG A 57 12.34 7.64 2.42
C ARG A 57 13.33 8.16 1.39
N LYS A 58 14.34 7.36 1.02
CA LYS A 58 15.29 7.71 -0.03
C LYS A 58 14.76 7.16 -1.37
N PRO A 59 14.43 8.02 -2.34
CA PRO A 59 13.97 7.55 -3.65
C PRO A 59 14.98 6.64 -4.36
N SER A 60 16.28 6.87 -4.17
CA SER A 60 17.38 6.10 -4.76
C SER A 60 17.46 4.65 -4.29
N GLU A 61 16.85 4.31 -3.16
CA GLU A 61 16.93 2.97 -2.56
C GLU A 61 15.83 2.03 -3.08
N HIS A 62 14.91 2.53 -3.91
CA HIS A 62 13.79 1.77 -4.49
C HIS A 62 13.00 0.91 -3.48
N ALA A 63 13.02 1.29 -2.20
CA ALA A 63 12.40 0.55 -1.11
C ALA A 63 10.86 0.64 -1.10
N CYS A 64 10.28 1.33 -2.06
CA CYS A 64 8.85 1.54 -2.22
C CYS A 64 8.49 1.33 -3.69
N ILE A 65 7.52 0.45 -3.96
CA ILE A 65 7.06 0.12 -5.31
C ILE A 65 5.64 0.62 -5.52
N LEU A 66 5.31 1.06 -6.72
CA LEU A 66 3.95 1.40 -7.11
C LEU A 66 3.21 0.13 -7.56
N ILE A 67 2.02 -0.11 -7.02
CA ILE A 67 1.23 -1.33 -7.30
C ILE A 67 -0.10 -1.06 -7.98
N GLY A 68 -0.53 0.19 -8.08
CA GLY A 68 -1.74 0.54 -8.81
C GLY A 68 -2.09 2.01 -8.71
N TYR A 69 -3.05 2.42 -9.53
CA TYR A 69 -3.67 3.74 -9.47
C TYR A 69 -5.16 3.58 -9.20
N LEU A 70 -5.67 4.31 -8.22
CA LEU A 70 -7.11 4.46 -8.05
C LEU A 70 -7.57 5.69 -8.82
N SER A 71 -8.62 5.52 -9.61
CA SER A 71 -9.25 6.63 -10.30
C SER A 71 -9.84 7.65 -9.31
N CYS A 72 -9.69 8.94 -9.62
CA CYS A 72 -10.43 10.04 -8.97
C CYS A 72 -11.61 10.52 -9.81
N ASP A 73 -12.05 9.73 -10.80
CA ASP A 73 -13.09 10.15 -11.73
C ASP A 73 -14.34 10.62 -10.97
N LYS A 74 -14.91 11.71 -11.49
CA LYS A 74 -16.16 12.26 -10.98
C LYS A 74 -17.26 11.29 -11.35
N ILE A 75 -17.65 10.43 -10.42
CA ILE A 75 -18.86 9.63 -10.57
C ILE A 75 -20.02 10.60 -10.82
N SER A 76 -20.83 10.36 -11.85
CA SER A 76 -21.98 11.23 -12.15
C SER A 76 -22.88 11.32 -10.91
N SER A 77 -23.17 12.54 -10.50
CA SER A 77 -24.08 12.84 -9.39
C SER A 77 -25.52 13.03 -9.88
N GLU A 78 -25.79 12.80 -11.18
CA GLU A 78 -27.11 13.00 -11.77
C GLU A 78 -28.14 12.07 -11.13
N GLY A 79 -29.17 12.66 -10.53
CA GLY A 79 -30.27 11.92 -9.89
C GLY A 79 -29.92 11.28 -8.53
N ILE A 80 -28.72 11.52 -7.96
CA ILE A 80 -28.28 10.92 -6.71
C ILE A 80 -28.11 11.99 -5.63
N SER A 81 -28.64 11.74 -4.43
CA SER A 81 -28.40 12.66 -3.30
C SER A 81 -26.93 12.68 -2.89
N GLU A 82 -26.44 13.84 -2.47
CA GLU A 82 -25.08 14.06 -1.97
C GLU A 82 -24.58 12.99 -0.99
N ARG A 83 -25.45 12.52 -0.09
CA ARG A 83 -25.12 11.46 0.87
C ARG A 83 -24.88 10.11 0.19
N LYS A 84 -25.74 9.74 -0.76
CA LYS A 84 -25.62 8.48 -1.52
C LYS A 84 -24.42 8.51 -2.45
N HIS A 85 -24.16 9.65 -3.10
CA HIS A 85 -22.99 9.84 -3.95
C HIS A 85 -21.68 9.62 -3.17
N ARG A 86 -21.52 10.27 -2.01
CA ARG A 86 -20.34 10.06 -1.15
C ARG A 86 -20.19 8.61 -0.69
N ALA A 87 -21.30 7.96 -0.33
CA ALA A 87 -21.27 6.55 0.07
C ALA A 87 -20.80 5.64 -1.08
N LEU A 88 -21.26 5.90 -2.30
CA LEU A 88 -20.89 5.13 -3.49
C LEU A 88 -19.42 5.35 -3.88
N VAL A 89 -18.92 6.59 -3.84
CA VAL A 89 -17.50 6.89 -4.02
C VAL A 89 -16.65 6.14 -2.99
N HIS A 90 -17.06 6.16 -1.72
CA HIS A 90 -16.36 5.46 -0.66
C HIS A 90 -16.38 3.94 -0.85
N GLN A 91 -17.52 3.36 -1.24
CA GLN A 91 -17.62 1.93 -1.56
C GLN A 91 -16.71 1.53 -2.72
N LEU A 92 -16.73 2.31 -3.81
CA LEU A 92 -15.87 2.06 -4.97
C LEU A 92 -14.38 2.09 -4.59
N PHE A 93 -13.99 3.05 -3.74
CA PHE A 93 -12.64 3.12 -3.21
C PHE A 93 -12.26 1.84 -2.45
N HIS A 94 -13.09 1.41 -1.48
CA HIS A 94 -12.82 0.20 -0.69
C HIS A 94 -12.77 -1.07 -1.53
N VAL A 95 -13.69 -1.20 -2.49
CA VAL A 95 -13.74 -2.33 -3.41
C VAL A 95 -12.49 -2.37 -4.30
N SER A 96 -12.05 -1.23 -4.81
CA SER A 96 -10.84 -1.13 -5.64
C SER A 96 -9.56 -1.45 -4.84
N VAL A 97 -9.42 -0.90 -3.62
CA VAL A 97 -8.29 -1.23 -2.73
C VAL A 97 -8.29 -2.71 -2.37
N ARG A 98 -9.47 -3.28 -2.06
CA ARG A 98 -9.61 -4.71 -1.77
C ARG A 98 -9.15 -5.57 -2.94
N MET A 99 -9.56 -5.24 -4.17
CA MET A 99 -9.12 -5.98 -5.37
C MET A 99 -7.59 -5.95 -5.53
N ILE A 100 -6.97 -4.79 -5.33
CA ILE A 100 -5.51 -4.65 -5.46
C ILE A 100 -4.77 -5.43 -4.36
N LEU A 101 -5.33 -5.50 -3.16
CA LEU A 101 -4.71 -6.19 -2.02
C LEU A 101 -5.12 -7.66 -1.88
N ASP A 102 -6.06 -8.16 -2.68
CA ASP A 102 -6.53 -9.55 -2.60
C ASP A 102 -5.39 -10.59 -2.79
N PRO A 103 -4.47 -10.42 -3.77
CA PRO A 103 -3.32 -11.30 -3.91
C PRO A 103 -2.41 -11.29 -2.68
N LEU A 104 -2.26 -10.12 -2.05
CA LEU A 104 -1.47 -9.95 -0.82
C LEU A 104 -2.13 -10.70 0.35
N VAL A 105 -3.45 -10.62 0.49
CA VAL A 105 -4.20 -11.35 1.53
C VAL A 105 -4.05 -12.86 1.36
N LYS A 106 -4.15 -13.35 0.12
CA LYS A 106 -3.93 -14.76 -0.18
C LYS A 106 -2.50 -15.20 0.18
N ALA A 107 -1.50 -14.45 -0.30
CA ALA A 107 -0.09 -14.71 -0.01
C ALA A 107 0.23 -14.65 1.50
N GLY A 108 -0.40 -13.75 2.25
CA GLY A 108 -0.21 -13.67 3.71
C GLY A 108 -0.73 -14.90 4.46
N LYS A 109 -1.80 -15.54 3.97
CA LYS A 109 -2.38 -16.75 4.57
C LYS A 109 -1.62 -18.02 4.17
N GLU A 110 -1.36 -18.19 2.89
CA GLU A 110 -0.74 -19.40 2.33
C GLU A 110 0.79 -19.39 2.51
N GLY A 111 1.38 -18.20 2.60
CA GLY A 111 2.82 -18.00 2.49
C GLY A 111 3.26 -18.07 1.03
N ILE A 112 4.43 -17.50 0.77
CA ILE A 112 5.11 -17.55 -0.53
C ILE A 112 6.55 -17.98 -0.31
N GLU A 113 7.09 -18.76 -1.24
CA GLU A 113 8.51 -19.09 -1.25
C GLU A 113 9.29 -17.89 -1.78
N VAL A 114 10.27 -17.44 -1.00
CA VAL A 114 11.15 -16.34 -1.36
C VAL A 114 12.59 -16.81 -1.25
N THR A 115 13.33 -16.69 -2.35
CA THR A 115 14.78 -16.91 -2.36
C THR A 115 15.47 -15.71 -1.75
N SER A 116 16.18 -15.93 -0.65
CA SER A 116 17.00 -14.92 0.01
C SER A 116 18.29 -14.66 -0.79
N GLY A 117 19.00 -13.58 -0.46
CA GLY A 117 20.29 -13.24 -1.06
C GLY A 117 21.40 -14.27 -0.79
N ASP A 118 21.20 -15.16 0.19
CA ASP A 118 22.07 -16.29 0.48
C ASP A 118 21.77 -17.54 -0.37
N GLY A 119 20.78 -17.47 -1.27
CA GLY A 119 20.33 -18.61 -2.09
C GLY A 119 19.37 -19.56 -1.38
N THR A 120 19.06 -19.34 -0.11
CA THR A 120 18.13 -20.18 0.65
C THR A 120 16.69 -19.80 0.37
N VAL A 121 15.84 -20.79 0.12
CA VAL A 121 14.39 -20.60 -0.02
C VAL A 121 13.75 -20.57 1.36
N ARG A 122 12.94 -19.54 1.63
CA ARG A 122 12.21 -19.39 2.90
C ARG A 122 10.73 -19.19 2.64
N GLN A 123 9.89 -19.78 3.47
CA GLN A 123 8.46 -19.49 3.50
C GLN A 123 8.27 -18.10 4.11
N VAL A 124 7.71 -17.16 3.36
CA VAL A 124 7.46 -15.78 3.80
C VAL A 124 5.97 -15.49 3.76
N HIS A 125 5.45 -14.91 4.84
CA HIS A 125 4.07 -14.49 4.95
C HIS A 125 4.01 -12.95 4.89
N PRO A 126 3.65 -12.36 3.73
CA PRO A 126 3.49 -10.92 3.63
C PRO A 126 2.18 -10.49 4.30
N ILE A 127 2.29 -9.74 5.40
CA ILE A 127 1.13 -9.38 6.24
C ILE A 127 0.97 -7.88 6.26
N LEU A 128 -0.22 -7.40 5.93
CA LEU A 128 -0.55 -5.98 5.98
C LEU A 128 -0.44 -5.46 7.41
N ALA A 129 0.56 -4.61 7.65
CA ALA A 129 0.88 -4.09 8.98
C ALA A 129 0.33 -2.67 9.19
N ALA A 130 0.28 -1.87 8.13
CA ALA A 130 -0.30 -0.52 8.18
C ALA A 130 -0.74 -0.02 6.80
N ILE A 131 -1.83 0.74 6.77
CA ILE A 131 -2.20 1.60 5.64
C ILE A 131 -1.95 3.05 6.04
N ARG A 132 -1.14 3.77 5.27
CA ARG A 132 -0.75 5.14 5.54
C ARG A 132 -1.33 6.08 4.48
N HIS A 133 -2.24 6.95 4.91
CA HIS A 133 -2.73 8.08 4.13
C HIS A 133 -2.03 9.37 4.62
N PRO A 134 -1.14 9.99 3.83
CA PRO A 134 -0.37 11.15 4.25
C PRO A 134 -1.16 12.47 4.28
N ARG A 135 -2.50 12.47 4.19
CA ARG A 135 -3.31 13.68 4.43
C ARG A 135 -3.12 14.32 5.82
N ARG A 136 -2.30 13.73 6.71
CA ARG A 136 -1.82 14.36 7.96
C ARG A 136 -0.33 14.68 8.02
N CYS A 137 0.45 14.38 6.99
CA CYS A 137 1.84 14.84 6.86
C CYS A 137 2.16 14.98 5.38
N VAL A 138 2.09 16.19 4.86
CA VAL A 138 2.66 16.56 3.55
C VAL A 138 4.19 16.55 3.70
N PRO A 139 4.93 15.72 2.95
CA PRO A 139 6.16 16.18 2.36
C PRO A 139 5.82 16.51 0.91
N ARG A 140 5.96 17.79 0.55
CA ARG A 140 6.12 18.18 -0.85
C ARG A 140 7.25 17.32 -1.39
N VAL A 141 6.96 16.47 -2.37
CA VAL A 141 8.01 16.08 -3.31
C VAL A 141 7.81 17.01 -4.48
N ALA A 142 8.79 17.91 -4.59
CA ALA A 142 8.91 18.90 -5.64
C ALA A 142 8.97 18.22 -7.01
N GLU A 143 8.23 18.79 -7.95
CA GLU A 143 8.79 19.41 -9.15
C GLU A 143 10.31 19.26 -9.28
N GLN A 144 10.73 18.31 -10.11
CA GLN A 144 12.01 18.32 -10.83
C GLN A 144 11.96 17.23 -11.91
N ALA A 145 11.48 17.63 -13.08
CA ALA A 145 11.98 17.28 -14.41
C ALA A 145 11.38 18.27 -15.40
#